data_AF-A0A1I3LC35-F1
#
_entry.id   AF-A0A1I3LC35-F1
#
_cell.length_a   1.000
_cell.length_b   1.000
_cell.length_c   1.000
_cell.angle_alpha   90.00
_cell.angle_beta   90.00
_cell.angle_gamma   90.00
#
_symmetry.space_group_name_H-M   'P 1'
#
loop_
_entity.id
_entity.type
_entity.pdbx_description
1 polymer ?
#
loop_
_entity_poly.entity_id
_entity_poly.type
_entity_poly.pdbx_seq_one_letter_code
_entity_poly.pdbx_strand_id
1 'polypeptide(L)'
;MTKTILFTIIPAALMLIITVSMPFYRVKLMNEAGTKRLALAKKRAFLSYFTSGIALLLLLLAMKQDFGKFNFVIPYGAVLALYVSIRESTLYPINGVYENLIIVGSEILRYKDIEKILSAEETTHPDYVLMIKPKNKDKPRQLIFDNANEASEVKKLLEEKMNV
;
A
#
# COMPACT_ATOMS: atom_id res chain seq x y z
N MET A 1 20.23 -20.36 -22.56
CA MET A 1 19.25 -21.08 -21.71
C MET A 1 19.28 -20.62 -20.26
N THR A 2 20.43 -20.65 -19.57
CA THR A 2 20.56 -20.28 -18.14
C THR A 2 20.18 -18.83 -17.81
N LYS A 3 20.44 -17.88 -18.71
CA LYS A 3 20.07 -16.46 -18.54
C LYS A 3 18.55 -16.23 -18.63
N THR A 4 17.87 -16.92 -19.55
CA THR A 4 16.41 -16.86 -19.73
C THR A 4 15.66 -17.40 -18.50
N ILE A 5 16.21 -18.45 -17.87
CA ILE A 5 15.69 -19.02 -16.62
C ILE A 5 15.70 -17.95 -15.51
N LEU A 6 16.82 -17.25 -15.32
CA LEU A 6 16.97 -16.27 -14.24
C LEU A 6 16.10 -15.02 -14.44
N PHE A 7 16.01 -14.53 -15.69
CA PHE A 7 15.29 -13.30 -16.01
C PHE A 7 13.78 -13.43 -16.04
N THR A 8 13.23 -14.64 -16.12
CA THR A 8 11.77 -14.80 -16.25
C THR A 8 11.17 -15.74 -15.21
N ILE A 9 11.89 -16.76 -14.75
CA ILE A 9 11.37 -17.68 -13.72
C ILE A 9 11.36 -17.01 -12.34
N ILE A 10 12.40 -16.25 -11.98
CA ILE A 10 12.43 -15.53 -10.70
C ILE A 10 11.26 -14.51 -10.63
N PRO A 11 11.05 -13.62 -11.62
CA PRO A 11 9.88 -12.75 -11.64
C PRO A 11 8.55 -13.49 -11.60
N ALA A 12 8.40 -14.61 -12.33
CA ALA A 12 7.20 -15.42 -12.29
C ALA A 12 6.92 -15.98 -10.88
N ALA A 13 7.95 -16.51 -10.22
CA ALA A 13 7.85 -17.00 -8.85
C ALA A 13 7.49 -15.88 -7.87
N LEU A 14 8.11 -14.69 -8.00
CA LEU A 14 7.79 -13.52 -7.18
C LEU A 14 6.34 -13.07 -7.38
N MET A 15 5.86 -13.00 -8.63
CA MET A 15 4.46 -12.65 -8.91
C MET A 15 3.50 -13.64 -8.26
N LEU A 16 3.79 -14.94 -8.31
CA LEU A 16 2.99 -15.97 -7.68
C LEU A 16 2.99 -15.81 -6.15
N ILE A 17 4.16 -15.63 -5.54
CA ILE A 17 4.30 -15.40 -4.10
C ILE A 17 3.50 -14.17 -3.67
N ILE A 18 3.60 -13.04 -4.38
CA ILE A 18 2.85 -11.81 -4.05
C ILE A 18 1.34 -12.06 -4.12
N THR A 19 0.88 -12.71 -5.19
CA THR A 19 -0.54 -12.97 -5.43
C THR A 19 -1.14 -13.89 -4.37
N VAL A 20 -0.41 -14.95 -3.99
CA VAL A 20 -0.86 -15.91 -2.99
C VAL A 20 -0.72 -15.37 -1.57
N SER A 21 0.35 -14.63 -1.25
CA SER A 21 0.62 -14.16 0.12
C SER A 21 -0.25 -12.98 0.54
N MET A 22 -0.68 -12.11 -0.39
CA MET A 22 -1.43 -10.90 -0.04
C MET A 22 -2.79 -11.16 0.64
N PRO A 23 -3.60 -12.15 0.24
CA PRO A 23 -4.79 -12.55 0.98
C PRO A 23 -4.49 -12.93 2.44
N PHE A 24 -3.43 -13.72 2.69
CA PHE A 24 -3.04 -14.09 4.05
C PHE A 24 -2.53 -12.89 4.84
N TYR A 25 -1.78 -12.00 4.19
CA TYR A 25 -1.33 -10.75 4.79
C TYR A 25 -2.52 -9.89 5.22
N ARG A 26 -3.56 -9.78 4.39
CA ARG A 26 -4.80 -9.09 4.75
C ARG A 26 -5.49 -9.71 5.95
N VAL A 27 -5.65 -11.03 5.98
CA VAL A 27 -6.28 -11.73 7.11
C VAL A 27 -5.50 -11.45 8.40
N LYS A 28 -4.17 -11.60 8.36
CA LYS A 28 -3.32 -11.30 9.51
C LYS A 28 -3.46 -9.85 9.97
N LEU A 29 -3.46 -8.89 9.03
CA LEU A 29 -3.62 -7.47 9.32
C LEU A 29 -4.97 -7.17 9.96
N MET A 30 -6.06 -7.76 9.46
CA MET A 30 -7.40 -7.57 10.01
C MET A 30 -7.54 -8.18 11.41
N ASN A 31 -6.89 -9.30 11.68
CA ASN A 31 -6.84 -9.88 13.02
C ASN A 31 -6.08 -8.98 14.01
N GLU A 32 -5.05 -8.27 13.55
CA GLU A 32 -4.33 -7.28 14.38
C GLU A 32 -5.13 -5.98 14.57
N ALA A 33 -6.00 -5.62 13.61
CA ALA A 33 -6.65 -4.31 13.55
C ALA A 33 -7.68 -4.07 14.68
N GLY A 34 -8.40 -5.12 15.10
CA GLY A 34 -9.51 -5.01 16.04
C GLY A 34 -10.80 -4.53 15.37
N THR A 35 -11.72 -3.95 16.15
CA THR A 35 -13.01 -3.49 15.59
C THR A 35 -12.84 -2.22 14.75
N LYS A 36 -13.67 -2.08 13.72
CA LYS A 36 -13.68 -0.90 12.84
C LYS A 36 -14.42 0.24 13.52
N ARG A 37 -13.74 1.38 13.73
CA ARG A 37 -14.29 2.58 14.37
C ARG A 37 -14.82 3.59 13.37
N LEU A 38 -14.09 3.80 12.26
CA LEU A 38 -14.48 4.70 11.19
C LEU A 38 -14.26 4.04 9.83
N ALA A 39 -15.24 4.16 8.93
CA ALA A 39 -15.10 3.76 7.54
C ALA A 39 -14.65 4.96 6.72
N LEU A 40 -13.48 4.81 6.09
CA LEU A 40 -12.96 5.80 5.17
C LEU A 40 -13.51 5.56 3.76
N ALA A 41 -13.44 6.58 2.92
CA ALA A 41 -13.92 6.52 1.55
C ALA A 41 -13.26 5.36 0.77
N LYS A 42 -14.12 4.63 0.05
CA LYS A 42 -13.68 3.49 -0.76
C LYS A 42 -13.14 4.01 -2.08
N LYS A 43 -11.82 3.87 -2.27
CA LYS A 43 -11.18 4.11 -3.57
C LYS A 43 -11.50 2.97 -4.53
N ARG A 44 -11.80 3.30 -5.78
CA ARG A 44 -12.09 2.31 -6.84
C ARG A 44 -10.79 1.61 -7.25
N ALA A 45 -10.71 0.30 -6.99
CA ALA A 45 -9.56 -0.54 -7.36
C ALA A 45 -9.53 -0.96 -8.85
N PHE A 46 -10.36 -0.35 -9.71
CA PHE A 46 -10.44 -0.73 -11.14
C PHE A 46 -9.08 -0.63 -11.84
N LEU A 47 -8.37 0.47 -11.60
CA LEU A 47 -7.06 0.69 -12.19
C LEU A 47 -6.06 -0.40 -11.73
N SER A 48 -6.13 -0.81 -10.47
CA SER A 48 -5.28 -1.86 -9.90
C SER A 48 -5.53 -3.24 -10.55
N TYR A 49 -6.79 -3.59 -10.88
CA TYR A 49 -7.06 -4.84 -11.61
C TYR A 49 -6.50 -4.80 -13.05
N PHE A 50 -6.64 -3.66 -13.71
CA PHE A 50 -6.15 -3.45 -15.07
C PHE A 50 -4.62 -3.53 -15.13
N THR A 51 -3.91 -2.86 -14.22
CA THR A 51 -2.45 -2.89 -14.13
C THR A 51 -1.91 -4.29 -13.79
N SER A 52 -2.59 -5.05 -12.92
CA SER A 52 -2.25 -6.45 -12.66
C SER A 52 -2.33 -7.31 -13.92
N GLY A 53 -3.36 -7.13 -14.76
CA GLY A 53 -3.49 -7.83 -16.04
C GLY A 53 -2.36 -7.50 -17.02
N ILE A 54 -2.01 -6.21 -17.15
CA ILE A 54 -0.88 -5.76 -17.98
C ILE A 54 0.44 -6.34 -17.49
N ALA A 55 0.68 -6.36 -16.18
CA ALA A 55 1.92 -6.91 -15.61
C ALA A 55 2.11 -8.39 -15.98
N LEU A 56 1.05 -9.19 -15.94
CA LEU A 56 1.10 -10.60 -16.36
C LEU A 56 1.38 -10.74 -17.85
N LEU A 57 0.74 -9.93 -18.70
CA LEU A 57 0.98 -9.93 -20.14
C LEU A 57 2.44 -9.56 -20.48
N LEU A 58 3.00 -8.56 -19.81
CA LEU A 58 4.41 -8.16 -20.00
C LEU A 58 5.38 -9.29 -19.63
N LEU A 59 5.09 -10.04 -18.56
CA LEU A 59 5.90 -11.20 -18.20
C LEU A 59 5.81 -12.30 -19.28
N LEU A 60 4.61 -12.62 -19.77
CA LEU A 60 4.42 -13.62 -20.83
C LEU A 60 5.10 -13.21 -22.15
N LEU A 61 5.07 -11.92 -22.49
CA LEU A 61 5.80 -11.38 -23.64
C LEU A 61 7.31 -11.53 -23.45
N ALA A 62 7.84 -11.23 -22.26
CA ALA A 62 9.26 -11.41 -21.95
C ALA A 62 9.70 -12.88 -21.92
N MET A 63 8.77 -13.84 -21.77
CA MET A 63 9.06 -15.27 -21.94
C MET A 63 9.19 -15.68 -23.41
N LYS A 64 8.45 -15.01 -24.31
CA LYS A 64 8.35 -15.39 -25.73
C LYS A 64 9.30 -14.60 -26.63
N GLN A 65 9.68 -13.39 -26.23
CA GLN A 65 10.47 -12.47 -27.04
C GLN A 65 11.72 -12.00 -26.31
N ASP A 66 12.85 -11.99 -27.03
CA ASP A 66 14.11 -11.47 -26.54
C ASP A 66 14.18 -9.95 -26.78
N PHE A 67 14.11 -9.17 -25.71
CA PHE A 67 14.24 -7.71 -25.70
C PHE A 67 15.69 -7.25 -25.40
N GLY A 68 16.67 -8.15 -25.50
CA GLY A 68 18.08 -7.88 -25.23
C GLY A 68 18.31 -7.37 -23.81
N LYS A 69 18.79 -6.13 -23.67
CA LYS A 69 19.10 -5.51 -22.37
C LYS A 69 17.86 -5.29 -21.49
N PHE A 70 16.67 -5.22 -22.09
CA PHE A 70 15.42 -4.99 -21.36
C PHE A 70 14.81 -6.26 -20.76
N ASN A 71 15.37 -7.44 -21.04
CA ASN A 71 14.91 -8.71 -20.49
C ASN A 71 14.94 -8.78 -18.96
N PHE A 72 15.77 -7.96 -18.30
CA PHE A 72 15.76 -7.83 -16.85
C PHE A 72 14.77 -6.75 -16.39
N VAL A 73 14.74 -5.60 -17.07
CA VAL A 73 13.96 -4.44 -16.63
C VAL A 73 12.45 -4.71 -16.73
N ILE A 74 11.99 -5.30 -17.83
CA ILE A 74 10.56 -5.50 -18.07
C ILE A 74 9.94 -6.47 -17.04
N PRO A 75 10.47 -7.68 -16.82
CA PRO A 75 9.87 -8.62 -15.85
C PRO A 75 9.90 -8.10 -14.41
N TYR A 76 10.99 -7.47 -13.97
CA TYR A 76 11.08 -6.94 -12.60
C TYR A 76 10.22 -5.69 -12.41
N GLY A 77 10.13 -4.81 -13.42
CA GLY A 77 9.18 -3.70 -13.42
C GLY A 77 7.73 -4.19 -13.35
N ALA A 78 7.40 -5.26 -14.07
CA ALA A 78 6.09 -5.90 -14.00
C ALA A 78 5.80 -6.47 -12.61
N VAL A 79 6.78 -7.11 -11.94
CA VAL A 79 6.63 -7.59 -10.56
C VAL A 79 6.32 -6.43 -9.60
N LEU A 80 7.04 -5.31 -9.71
CA LEU A 80 6.80 -4.12 -8.87
C LEU A 80 5.42 -3.52 -9.14
N ALA A 81 5.02 -3.38 -10.40
CA ALA A 81 3.70 -2.91 -10.77
C ALA A 81 2.60 -3.83 -10.22
N LEU A 82 2.79 -5.15 -10.31
CA LEU A 82 1.88 -6.14 -9.75
C LEU A 82 1.81 -6.01 -8.21
N TYR A 83 2.95 -5.87 -7.54
CA TYR A 83 3.00 -5.70 -6.08
C TYR A 83 2.18 -4.49 -5.62
N VAL A 84 2.40 -3.32 -6.23
CA VAL A 84 1.65 -2.11 -5.92
C VAL A 84 0.15 -2.33 -6.17
N SER A 85 -0.20 -2.87 -7.33
CA SER A 85 -1.59 -3.09 -7.72
C SER A 85 -2.33 -4.09 -6.83
N ILE A 86 -1.69 -5.22 -6.49
CA ILE A 86 -2.28 -6.21 -5.57
C ILE A 86 -2.39 -5.62 -4.17
N ARG A 87 -1.38 -4.87 -3.69
CA ARG A 87 -1.44 -4.22 -2.38
C ARG A 87 -2.59 -3.23 -2.31
N GLU A 88 -2.78 -2.39 -3.32
CA GLU A 88 -3.90 -1.44 -3.38
C GLU A 88 -5.26 -2.14 -3.43
N SER A 89 -5.44 -3.08 -4.36
CA SER A 89 -6.71 -3.82 -4.48
C SER A 89 -7.06 -4.63 -3.23
N THR A 90 -6.04 -5.06 -2.47
CA THR A 90 -6.22 -5.79 -1.21
C THR A 90 -6.58 -4.87 -0.04
N LEU A 91 -5.95 -3.68 0.05
CA LEU A 91 -6.08 -2.77 1.19
C LEU A 91 -7.19 -1.73 1.03
N TYR A 92 -7.47 -1.25 -0.19
CA TYR A 92 -8.50 -0.24 -0.45
C TYR A 92 -9.90 -0.64 0.06
N PRO A 93 -10.36 -1.90 -0.09
CA PRO A 93 -11.65 -2.32 0.45
C PRO A 93 -11.77 -2.25 1.98
N ILE A 94 -10.63 -2.27 2.68
CA ILE A 94 -10.55 -2.25 4.13
C ILE A 94 -10.04 -0.90 4.67
N ASN A 95 -10.05 0.16 3.86
CA ASN A 95 -9.77 1.52 4.33
C ASN A 95 -10.66 1.87 5.54
N GLY A 96 -10.03 2.40 6.58
CA GLY A 96 -10.68 2.59 7.86
C GLY A 96 -9.74 2.92 9.00
N VAL A 97 -10.33 3.49 10.05
CA VAL A 97 -9.73 3.60 11.37
C VAL A 97 -10.21 2.40 12.19
N TYR A 98 -9.27 1.65 12.74
CA TYR A 98 -9.54 0.49 13.60
C TYR A 98 -9.02 0.77 15.02
N GLU A 99 -9.26 -0.13 15.97
CA GLU A 99 -8.83 0.06 17.36
C GLU A 99 -7.32 0.11 17.56
N ASN A 100 -6.57 -0.64 16.75
CA ASN A 100 -5.12 -0.81 16.92
C ASN A 100 -4.28 -0.20 15.79
N LEU A 101 -4.91 0.09 14.64
CA LEU A 101 -4.24 0.61 13.46
C LEU A 101 -5.18 1.41 12.56
N ILE A 102 -4.58 2.18 11.66
CA ILE A 102 -5.23 2.94 10.61
C ILE A 102 -4.78 2.39 9.26
N ILE A 103 -5.74 2.21 8.35
CA ILE A 103 -5.49 1.83 6.95
C ILE A 103 -6.02 2.95 6.05
N VAL A 104 -5.12 3.62 5.33
CA VAL A 104 -5.44 4.69 4.38
C VAL A 104 -4.80 4.35 3.04
N GLY A 105 -5.63 3.90 2.09
CA GLY A 105 -5.15 3.44 0.78
C GLY A 105 -4.25 2.21 0.92
N SER A 106 -3.01 2.31 0.47
CA SER A 106 -2.02 1.24 0.64
C SER A 106 -1.21 1.36 1.94
N GLU A 107 -1.36 2.45 2.69
CA GLU A 107 -0.60 2.72 3.90
C GLU A 107 -1.26 2.13 5.14
N ILE A 108 -0.43 1.56 6.00
CA ILE A 108 -0.83 0.94 7.26
C ILE A 108 -0.02 1.61 8.36
N LEU A 109 -0.72 2.09 9.38
CA LEU A 109 -0.11 2.77 10.51
C LEU A 109 -0.66 2.21 11.81
N ARG A 110 0.21 1.65 12.65
CA ARG A 110 -0.18 1.17 13.98
C ARG A 110 0.00 2.28 14.99
N TYR A 111 -0.95 2.47 15.90
CA TYR A 111 -0.87 3.55 16.90
C TYR A 111 0.38 3.47 17.76
N LYS A 112 0.83 2.25 18.11
CA LYS A 112 2.05 2.02 18.89
C LYS A 112 3.31 2.62 18.25
N ASP A 113 3.33 2.76 16.92
CA ASP A 113 4.46 3.21 16.13
C ASP A 113 4.41 4.74 15.87
N ILE A 114 3.37 5.45 16.33
CA ILE A 114 3.21 6.90 16.17
C ILE A 114 3.92 7.63 17.31
N GLU A 115 4.83 8.55 16.97
CA GLU A 115 5.50 9.43 17.94
C GLU A 115 4.69 10.71 18.14
N LYS A 116 4.39 11.42 17.04
CA LYS A 116 3.60 12.65 17.05
C LYS A 116 2.86 12.87 15.74
N ILE A 117 1.76 13.61 15.81
CA ILE A 117 1.09 14.22 14.66
C ILE A 117 1.79 15.56 14.39
N LEU A 118 2.21 15.80 13.16
CA LEU A 118 2.85 17.07 12.82
C LEU A 118 1.78 18.15 12.61
N SER A 119 2.01 19.33 13.18
CA SER A 119 1.06 20.44 13.06
C SER A 119 1.15 21.12 11.68
N ALA A 120 0.14 21.93 11.34
CA ALA A 120 0.15 22.77 10.15
C ALA A 120 1.28 23.83 10.17
N GLU A 121 1.81 24.14 11.36
CA GLU A 121 2.96 25.04 11.54
C GLU A 121 4.28 24.34 11.19
N GLU A 122 4.35 23.02 11.37
CA GLU A 122 5.52 22.20 11.05
C GLU A 122 5.56 21.79 9.57
N THR A 123 4.43 21.85 8.85
CA THR A 123 4.33 21.35 7.47
C THR A 123 3.33 22.13 6.61
N THR A 124 3.76 22.56 5.41
CA THR A 124 2.87 23.19 4.41
C THR A 124 2.18 22.11 3.58
N HIS A 125 1.06 21.58 4.08
CA HIS A 125 0.25 20.61 3.35
C HIS A 125 -1.23 20.99 3.30
N PRO A 126 -1.96 20.52 2.27
CA PRO A 126 -3.41 20.72 2.18
C PRO A 126 -4.17 20.08 3.35
N ASP A 127 -5.35 20.62 3.68
CA ASP A 127 -6.18 20.18 4.82
C ASP A 127 -6.65 18.71 4.76
N TYR A 128 -6.60 18.07 3.58
CA TYR A 128 -6.90 16.64 3.40
C TYR A 128 -5.69 15.72 3.64
N VAL A 129 -4.55 16.29 4.04
CA VAL A 129 -3.31 15.56 4.30
C VAL A 129 -2.96 15.63 5.78
N LEU A 130 -2.69 14.46 6.38
CA LEU A 130 -2.20 14.37 7.75
C LEU A 130 -0.79 13.79 7.77
N MET A 131 0.14 14.52 8.39
CA MET A 131 1.53 14.12 8.51
C MET A 131 1.80 13.53 9.88
N ILE A 132 2.45 12.36 9.90
CA ILE A 132 2.72 11.61 11.11
C ILE A 132 4.19 11.28 11.20
N LYS A 133 4.81 11.58 12.35
CA LYS A 133 6.16 11.13 12.65
C LYS A 133 6.12 9.76 13.34
N PRO A 134 6.68 8.70 12.72
CA PRO A 134 6.76 7.39 13.37
C PRO A 134 7.95 7.33 14.32
N LYS A 135 7.83 6.60 15.45
CA LYS A 135 8.88 6.48 16.49
C LYS A 135 10.22 5.95 15.96
N ASN A 136 10.17 5.03 15.00
CA ASN A 136 11.36 4.32 14.49
C ASN A 136 11.76 4.79 13.08
N LYS A 137 11.30 5.96 12.63
CA LYS A 137 11.63 6.50 11.31
C LYS A 137 11.90 8.00 11.39
N ASP A 138 13.03 8.41 10.82
CA ASP A 138 13.38 9.84 10.73
C ASP A 138 12.44 10.61 9.80
N LYS A 139 11.85 9.92 8.81
CA LYS A 139 10.98 10.56 7.81
C LYS A 139 9.51 10.52 8.23
N PRO A 140 8.81 11.67 8.21
CA PRO A 140 7.37 11.72 8.35
C PRO A 140 6.67 10.88 7.28
N ARG A 141 5.51 10.32 7.63
CA ARG A 141 4.59 9.68 6.69
C ARG A 141 3.42 10.60 6.40
N GLN A 142 3.03 10.60 5.13
CA GLN A 142 1.87 11.33 4.65
C GLN A 142 0.67 10.39 4.55
N LEU A 143 -0.43 10.74 5.20
CA LEU A 143 -1.73 10.12 4.98
C LEU A 143 -2.59 11.08 4.15
N ILE A 144 -3.11 10.60 3.03
CA ILE A 144 -3.91 11.39 2.10
C ILE A 144 -5.36 10.89 2.16
N PHE A 145 -6.26 11.76 2.58
CA PHE A 145 -7.69 11.50 2.67
C PHE A 145 -8.42 12.06 1.45
N ASP A 146 -9.66 11.64 1.24
CA ASP A 146 -10.44 12.10 0.10
C ASP A 146 -11.01 13.50 0.33
N ASN A 147 -11.19 13.91 1.59
CA ASN A 147 -11.63 15.25 1.96
C ASN A 147 -11.07 15.72 3.31
N ALA A 148 -11.16 17.02 3.57
CA ALA A 148 -10.67 17.65 4.80
C ALA A 148 -11.46 17.24 6.06
N ASN A 149 -12.75 16.91 5.91
CA ASN A 149 -13.58 16.48 7.04
C ASN A 149 -13.13 15.11 7.57
N GLU A 150 -12.84 14.17 6.66
CA GLU A 150 -12.32 12.85 6.94
C GLU A 150 -10.94 12.94 7.61
N ALA A 151 -10.07 13.83 7.12
CA ALA A 151 -8.79 14.12 7.76
C ALA A 151 -8.97 14.66 9.19
N SER A 152 -9.93 15.56 9.42
CA SER A 152 -10.24 16.13 10.73
C SER A 152 -10.80 15.08 11.71
N GLU A 153 -11.71 14.22 11.26
CA GLU A 153 -12.25 13.12 12.08
C GLU A 153 -11.16 12.13 12.48
N VAL A 154 -10.29 11.75 11.54
CA VAL A 154 -9.16 10.86 11.81
C VAL A 154 -8.17 11.51 12.77
N LYS A 155 -7.92 12.82 12.62
CA LYS A 155 -7.08 13.59 13.54
C LYS A 155 -7.62 13.56 14.97
N LYS A 156 -8.91 13.84 15.17
CA LYS A 156 -9.56 13.80 16.49
C LYS A 156 -9.44 12.41 17.13
N LEU A 157 -9.72 11.36 16.37
CA LEU A 157 -9.59 9.97 16.86
C LEU A 157 -8.15 9.62 17.23
N LEU A 158 -7.17 10.15 16.50
CA LEU A 158 -5.76 9.97 16.81
C LEU A 158 -5.36 10.69 18.10
N GLU A 159 -5.78 11.94 18.29
CA GLU A 159 -5.56 12.74 19.50
C GLU A 159 -6.15 12.04 20.74
N GLU A 160 -7.41 11.60 20.66
CA GLU A 160 -8.08 10.81 21.71
C GLU A 160 -7.30 9.53 22.07
N LYS A 161 -6.77 8.81 21.08
CA LYS A 161 -6.00 7.58 21.29
C LYS A 161 -4.61 7.83 21.87
N MET A 162 -4.04 9.00 21.62
CA MET A 162 -2.70 9.38 22.05
C MET A 162 -2.72 10.10 23.42
N ASN A 163 -3.90 10.34 24.01
CA ASN A 163 -4.09 11.17 25.21
C ASN A 163 -3.47 12.57 25.06
N VAL A 164 -3.64 13.17 23.87
CA VAL A 164 -3.25 14.56 23.57
C VAL A 164 -4.52 15.37 23.33
#